data_AF-A0A399F919-F1
#
_entry.id   AF-A0A399F919-F1
#
_cell.length_a   1.000
_cell.length_b   1.000
_cell.length_c   1.000
_cell.angle_alpha   90.00
_cell.angle_beta   90.00
_cell.angle_gamma   90.00
#
_symmetry.space_group_name_H-M   'P 1'
#
loop_
_entity.id
_entity.type
_entity.pdbx_description
1 polymer ?
#
loop_
_entity_poly.entity_id
_entity_poly.type
_entity_poly.pdbx_seq_one_letter_code
_entity_poly.pdbx_strand_id
1 'polypeptide(L)'
;MSAQRRLKIQILVDSVLGVAFLLAFQPRFTGQAVHEWMGLGLGAVVLVHLLLGWKWMVSVGQKLLGGLPGRTRVLYAVNLALLAAFIGAGVTGVLVSKVVFAHAEGNRILMGLHKLFGNGLLVLMGLHLALNWQWVVNLWNKYLGASQGATRTAIYANSREAQ
;
A
#
# COMPACT_ATOMS: atom_id res chain seq x y z
N MET A 1 2.65 -14.30 -17.24
CA MET A 1 3.13 -12.90 -17.09
C MET A 1 4.59 -12.94 -16.66
N SER A 2 5.49 -12.18 -17.31
CA SER A 2 6.90 -12.15 -16.94
C SER A 2 7.11 -11.55 -15.54
N ALA A 3 8.15 -11.96 -14.83
CA ALA A 3 8.47 -11.45 -13.50
C ALA A 3 8.66 -9.92 -13.49
N GLN A 4 9.25 -9.37 -14.56
CA GLN A 4 9.43 -7.93 -14.75
C GLN A 4 8.10 -7.19 -14.90
N ARG A 5 7.15 -7.74 -15.66
CA ARG A 5 5.82 -7.14 -15.84
C ARG A 5 5.04 -7.14 -14.53
N ARG A 6 5.12 -8.23 -13.76
CA ARG A 6 4.49 -8.32 -12.43
C ARG A 6 5.02 -7.27 -11.46
N LEU A 7 6.35 -7.11 -11.40
CA LEU A 7 6.99 -6.13 -10.54
C LEU A 7 6.55 -4.70 -10.90
N LYS A 8 6.54 -4.34 -12.19
CA LYS A 8 6.07 -3.01 -12.62
C LYS A 8 4.61 -2.73 -12.21
N ILE A 9 3.73 -3.73 -12.34
CA ILE A 9 2.33 -3.60 -11.92
C ILE A 9 2.24 -3.41 -10.40
N GLN A 10 3.00 -4.17 -9.61
CA GLN A 10 3.02 -4.01 -8.15
C GLN A 10 3.42 -2.59 -7.75
N ILE A 11 4.53 -2.08 -8.31
CA ILE A 11 5.00 -0.72 -8.02
C ILE A 11 3.96 0.32 -8.41
N LEU A 12 3.35 0.18 -9.59
CA LEU A 12 2.31 1.10 -10.05
C LEU A 12 1.12 1.09 -9.08
N VAL A 13 0.62 -0.09 -8.72
CA VAL A 13 -0.50 -0.25 -7.78
C VAL A 13 -0.15 0.36 -6.43
N ASP A 14 1.03 0.07 -5.89
CA ASP A 14 1.47 0.57 -4.58
C ASP A 14 1.66 2.10 -4.60
N SER A 15 2.16 2.66 -5.71
CA SER A 15 2.31 4.11 -5.87
C SER A 15 0.95 4.80 -5.94
N VAL A 16 0.04 4.27 -6.76
CA VAL A 16 -1.34 4.78 -6.87
C VAL A 16 -2.04 4.69 -5.52
N LEU A 17 -1.88 3.57 -4.80
CA LEU A 17 -2.45 3.37 -3.49
C LEU A 17 -1.91 4.37 -2.46
N GLY A 18 -0.60 4.61 -2.45
CA GLY A 18 0.03 5.59 -1.57
C GLY A 18 -0.48 7.02 -1.81
N VAL A 19 -0.55 7.44 -3.07
CA VAL A 19 -1.07 8.78 -3.43
C VAL A 19 -2.55 8.91 -3.08
N ALA A 20 -3.37 7.93 -3.46
CA ALA A 20 -4.81 7.94 -3.18
C ALA A 20 -5.09 7.93 -1.67
N PHE A 21 -4.31 7.18 -0.89
CA PHE A 21 -4.38 7.16 0.57
C PHE A 21 -4.11 8.55 1.15
N LEU A 22 -3.02 9.22 0.75
CA LEU A 22 -2.68 10.56 1.25
C LEU A 22 -3.77 11.59 0.93
N LEU A 23 -4.31 11.56 -0.28
CA LEU A 23 -5.40 12.45 -0.67
C LEU A 23 -6.68 12.18 0.13
N ALA A 24 -6.97 10.92 0.45
CA ALA A 24 -8.15 10.53 1.23
C ALA A 24 -8.12 11.10 2.67
N PHE A 25 -6.93 11.34 3.24
CA PHE A 25 -6.75 11.96 4.57
C PHE A 25 -6.90 13.48 4.57
N GLN A 26 -7.07 14.12 3.41
CA GLN A 26 -7.24 15.57 3.30
C GLN A 26 -8.61 15.94 2.69
N PRO A 27 -9.75 15.55 3.31
CA PRO A 27 -11.08 15.82 2.79
C PRO A 27 -11.42 17.31 2.68
N ARG A 28 -10.73 18.18 3.44
CA ARG A 28 -10.86 19.64 3.31
C ARG A 28 -10.33 20.16 1.97
N PHE A 29 -9.34 19.50 1.39
CA PHE A 29 -8.75 19.86 0.12
C PHE A 29 -9.52 19.24 -1.05
N THR A 30 -9.93 17.97 -0.93
CA THR A 30 -10.62 17.26 -2.00
C THR A 30 -12.12 17.54 -2.06
N GLY A 31 -12.73 17.92 -0.94
CA GLY A 31 -14.18 18.07 -0.80
C GLY A 31 -14.87 16.75 -0.48
N GLN A 32 -16.05 16.84 0.15
CA GLN A 32 -16.77 15.67 0.69
C GLN A 32 -17.13 14.65 -0.39
N ALA A 33 -17.67 15.10 -1.52
CA ALA A 33 -18.08 14.21 -2.61
C ALA A 33 -16.88 13.43 -3.17
N VAL A 34 -15.76 14.11 -3.42
CA VAL A 34 -14.54 13.49 -3.94
C VAL A 34 -13.95 12.51 -2.93
N HIS A 35 -13.95 12.84 -1.63
CA HIS A 35 -13.51 11.94 -0.57
C HIS A 35 -14.31 10.61 -0.56
N GLU A 36 -15.64 10.68 -0.69
CA GLU A 36 -16.49 9.48 -0.70
C GLU A 36 -16.24 8.59 -1.94
N TRP A 37 -16.16 9.19 -3.14
CA TRP A 37 -15.83 8.47 -4.37
C TRP A 37 -14.41 7.90 -4.35
N MET A 38 -13.45 8.67 -3.84
CA MET A 38 -12.08 8.19 -3.66
C MET A 38 -12.02 7.03 -2.66
N GLY A 39 -12.82 7.04 -1.59
CA GLY A 39 -12.89 5.93 -0.65
C GLY A 39 -13.28 4.61 -1.33
N LEU A 40 -14.28 4.65 -2.24
CA LEU A 40 -14.68 3.50 -3.03
C LEU A 40 -13.58 3.05 -4.01
N GLY A 41 -12.99 4.01 -4.74
CA GLY A 41 -11.88 3.73 -5.64
C GLY A 41 -10.67 3.13 -4.92
N LEU A 42 -10.33 3.67 -3.75
CA LEU A 42 -9.26 3.17 -2.88
C LEU A 42 -9.57 1.73 -2.44
N GLY A 43 -10.83 1.43 -2.11
CA GLY A 43 -11.30 0.06 -1.85
C GLY A 43 -10.97 -0.91 -2.99
N ALA A 44 -11.28 -0.53 -4.23
CA ALA A 44 -10.98 -1.35 -5.40
C ALA A 44 -9.47 -1.56 -5.61
N VAL A 45 -8.65 -0.51 -5.44
CA VAL A 45 -7.19 -0.62 -5.58
C VAL A 45 -6.58 -1.49 -4.48
N VAL A 46 -7.07 -1.40 -3.24
CA VAL A 46 -6.66 -2.28 -2.13
C VAL A 46 -6.95 -3.74 -2.46
N LEU A 47 -8.11 -4.06 -3.03
CA LEU A 47 -8.42 -5.44 -3.45
C LEU A 47 -7.40 -5.96 -4.46
N VAL A 48 -7.02 -5.15 -5.46
CA VAL A 48 -5.99 -5.53 -6.43
C VAL A 48 -4.64 -5.75 -5.74
N HIS A 49 -4.24 -4.85 -4.83
CA HIS A 49 -3.02 -5.01 -4.03
C HIS A 49 -3.01 -6.33 -3.24
N LEU A 50 -4.11 -6.65 -2.54
CA LEU A 50 -4.27 -7.90 -1.79
C LEU A 50 -4.17 -9.13 -2.70
N LEU A 51 -4.79 -9.11 -3.89
CA LEU A 51 -4.71 -10.20 -4.86
C LEU A 51 -3.27 -10.42 -5.36
N LEU A 52 -2.53 -9.34 -5.62
CA LEU A 52 -1.12 -9.43 -6.04
C LEU A 52 -0.22 -10.00 -4.94
N GLY A 53 -0.55 -9.73 -3.67
CA GLY A 53 0.12 -10.22 -2.47
C GLY A 53 -0.44 -11.54 -1.90
N TRP A 54 -1.51 -12.09 -2.47
CA TRP A 54 -2.30 -13.16 -1.85
C TRP A 54 -1.48 -14.41 -1.47
N LYS A 55 -0.63 -14.88 -2.39
CA LYS A 55 0.23 -16.05 -2.15
C LYS A 55 1.17 -15.84 -0.97
N TRP A 56 1.73 -14.63 -0.81
CA TRP A 56 2.57 -14.31 0.32
C TRP A 56 1.76 -14.35 1.62
N MET A 57 0.59 -13.70 1.65
CA MET A 57 -0.28 -13.66 2.83
C MET A 57 -0.64 -15.08 3.30
N VAL A 58 -1.12 -15.94 2.40
CA VAL A 58 -1.48 -17.33 2.73
C VAL A 58 -0.27 -18.13 3.20
N SER A 59 0.88 -18.02 2.50
CA SER A 59 2.08 -18.80 2.85
C SER A 59 2.67 -18.41 4.21
N VAL A 60 2.62 -17.12 4.58
CA VAL A 60 3.05 -16.65 5.90
C VAL A 60 2.02 -17.07 6.96
N GLY A 61 0.73 -16.93 6.67
CA GLY A 61 -0.37 -17.34 7.55
C GLY A 61 -0.27 -18.81 7.96
N GLN A 62 -0.02 -19.71 7.01
CA GLN A 62 0.16 -21.14 7.26
C GLN A 62 1.38 -21.46 8.15
N LYS A 63 2.39 -20.58 8.15
CA LYS A 63 3.64 -20.77 8.88
C LYS A 63 3.72 -19.95 10.16
N LEU A 64 2.66 -19.25 10.56
CA LEU A 64 2.64 -18.40 11.75
C LEU A 64 3.02 -19.15 13.04
N LEU A 65 2.56 -20.40 13.16
CA LEU A 65 2.87 -21.28 14.29
C LEU A 65 4.22 -22.00 14.14
N GLY A 66 4.90 -21.86 12.99
CA GLY A 66 6.23 -22.41 12.72
C GLY A 66 7.37 -21.43 13.04
N GLY A 67 8.61 -21.83 12.73
CA GLY A 67 9.85 -21.07 12.97
C GLY A 67 10.07 -19.85 12.07
N LEU A 68 9.06 -19.01 11.86
CA LEU A 68 9.21 -17.76 11.11
C LEU A 68 10.07 -16.73 11.87
N PRO A 69 10.88 -15.91 11.17
CA PRO A 69 11.57 -14.79 11.77
C PRO A 69 10.60 -13.81 12.45
N GLY A 70 10.96 -13.29 13.62
CA GLY A 70 10.13 -12.35 14.39
C GLY A 70 9.68 -11.13 13.57
N ARG A 71 10.58 -10.56 12.75
CA ARG A 71 10.27 -9.46 11.83
C ARG A 71 9.12 -9.80 10.87
N THR A 72 9.08 -11.02 10.33
CA THR A 72 8.02 -11.47 9.42
C THR A 72 6.69 -11.58 10.13
N ARG A 73 6.68 -12.02 11.40
CA ARG A 73 5.47 -12.09 12.22
C ARG A 73 4.92 -10.69 12.52
N VAL A 74 5.79 -9.73 12.89
CA VAL A 74 5.39 -8.34 13.12
C VAL A 74 4.83 -7.72 11.84
N LEU A 75 5.53 -7.87 10.71
CA LEU A 75 5.04 -7.37 9.42
C LEU A 75 3.67 -7.95 9.06
N TYR A 76 3.48 -9.24 9.27
CA TYR A 76 2.19 -9.89 9.04
C TYR A 76 1.08 -9.36 9.97
N ALA A 77 1.36 -9.19 11.26
CA ALA A 77 0.43 -8.63 12.22
C ALA A 77 0.03 -7.18 11.85
N VAL A 78 0.99 -6.35 11.45
CA VAL A 78 0.73 -4.99 10.97
C VAL A 78 -0.13 -5.00 9.72
N ASN A 79 0.12 -5.91 8.77
CA ASN A 79 -0.70 -6.02 7.56
C ASN A 79 -2.14 -6.46 7.86
N LEU A 80 -2.34 -7.37 8.82
CA LEU A 80 -3.68 -7.75 9.27
C LEU A 80 -4.39 -6.60 9.99
N ALA A 81 -3.68 -5.87 10.86
CA ALA A 81 -4.23 -4.69 11.53
C ALA A 81 -4.62 -3.60 10.52
N LEU A 82 -3.79 -3.37 9.50
CA LEU A 82 -4.11 -2.48 8.38
C LEU A 82 -5.37 -2.91 7.65
N LEU A 83 -5.50 -4.19 7.31
CA LEU A 83 -6.69 -4.72 6.64
C LEU A 83 -7.94 -4.53 7.50
N ALA A 84 -7.87 -4.84 8.79
CA ALA A 84 -8.98 -4.67 9.72
C ALA A 84 -9.40 -3.19 9.86
N ALA A 85 -8.41 -2.29 10.02
CA ALA A 85 -8.67 -0.85 10.08
C ALA A 85 -9.25 -0.31 8.77
N PHE A 86 -8.80 -0.83 7.62
CA PHE A 86 -9.31 -0.45 6.31
C PHE A 86 -10.77 -0.87 6.14
N ILE A 87 -11.11 -2.11 6.51
CA ILE A 87 -12.49 -2.59 6.49
C ILE A 87 -13.36 -1.75 7.44
N GLY A 88 -12.89 -1.49 8.66
CA GLY A 88 -13.59 -0.66 9.63
C GLY A 88 -13.87 0.75 9.11
N ALA A 89 -12.86 1.42 8.55
CA ALA A 89 -12.99 2.74 7.94
C ALA A 89 -13.95 2.72 6.73
N GLY A 90 -13.87 1.69 5.89
CA GLY A 90 -14.73 1.54 4.71
C GLY A 90 -16.19 1.33 5.07
N VAL A 91 -16.49 0.38 5.99
CA VAL A 91 -17.86 0.11 6.45
C VAL A 91 -18.45 1.34 7.12
N THR A 92 -17.73 1.94 8.07
CA THR A 92 -18.22 3.15 8.76
C THR A 92 -18.33 4.35 7.83
N GLY A 93 -17.45 4.48 6.84
CA GLY A 93 -17.48 5.54 5.82
C GLY A 93 -18.67 5.42 4.88
N VAL A 94 -19.01 4.20 4.44
CA VAL A 94 -20.22 3.94 3.64
C VAL A 94 -21.48 4.27 4.45
N LEU A 95 -21.54 3.87 5.73
CA LEU A 95 -22.71 4.13 6.57
C LEU A 95 -22.92 5.62 6.88
N VAL A 96 -21.84 6.38 7.01
CA VAL A 96 -21.87 7.84 7.28
C VAL A 96 -21.89 8.68 5.98
N SER A 97 -21.80 8.03 4.81
CA SER A 97 -21.80 8.68 3.50
C SER A 97 -23.02 9.58 3.33
N LYS A 98 -22.76 10.80 2.87
CA LYS A 98 -23.78 11.82 2.61
C LYS A 98 -24.15 11.90 1.14
N VAL A 99 -23.17 11.67 0.27
CA VAL A 99 -23.30 11.92 -1.17
C VAL A 99 -23.60 10.64 -1.93
N VAL A 100 -22.88 9.55 -1.62
CA VAL A 100 -22.97 8.32 -2.42
C VAL A 100 -24.13 7.42 -1.99
N PHE A 101 -24.33 7.23 -0.69
CA PHE A 101 -25.30 6.25 -0.17
C PHE A 101 -26.40 6.84 0.73
N ALA A 102 -26.22 8.02 1.33
CA ALA A 102 -27.23 8.72 2.14
C ALA A 102 -27.95 7.85 3.21
N HIS A 103 -27.21 7.00 3.96
CA HIS A 103 -27.81 6.05 4.91
C HIS A 103 -28.03 6.64 6.31
N ALA A 104 -26.96 7.03 7.01
CA ALA A 104 -27.01 7.44 8.42
C ALA A 104 -26.22 8.73 8.67
N GLU A 105 -26.53 9.77 7.89
CA GLU A 105 -25.92 11.08 8.06
C GLU A 105 -26.12 11.59 9.50
N GLY A 106 -25.04 12.08 10.12
CA GLY A 106 -25.08 12.70 11.45
C GLY A 106 -24.94 11.75 12.64
N ASN A 107 -24.81 10.43 12.43
CA ASN A 107 -24.54 9.50 13.51
C ASN A 107 -23.13 9.71 14.10
N ARG A 108 -23.08 10.27 15.31
CA ARG A 108 -21.83 10.64 16.01
C ARG A 108 -20.96 9.43 16.35
N ILE A 109 -21.56 8.28 16.65
CA ILE A 109 -20.82 7.05 16.99
C ILE A 109 -20.10 6.52 15.74
N LEU A 110 -20.82 6.37 14.63
CA LEU A 110 -20.24 5.91 13.37
C LEU A 110 -19.16 6.88 12.85
N MET A 111 -19.38 8.19 12.98
CA MET A 111 -18.38 9.21 12.66
C MET A 111 -17.13 9.09 13.56
N GLY A 112 -17.32 8.83 14.86
CA GLY A 112 -16.23 8.57 15.80
C GLY A 112 -15.41 7.33 15.41
N LEU A 113 -16.09 6.23 15.07
CA LEU A 113 -15.45 5.00 14.59
C LEU A 113 -14.71 5.21 13.27
N HIS A 114 -15.31 5.91 12.30
CA HIS A 114 -14.66 6.22 11.03
C HIS A 114 -13.35 7.00 11.25
N LYS A 115 -13.36 8.00 12.14
CA LYS A 115 -12.15 8.74 12.52
C LYS A 115 -11.13 7.88 13.27
N LEU A 116 -11.59 7.01 14.18
CA LEU A 116 -10.71 6.10 14.90
C LEU A 116 -9.97 5.16 13.95
N PHE A 117 -10.70 4.51 13.04
CA PHE A 117 -10.11 3.64 12.03
C PHE A 117 -9.22 4.42 11.05
N GLY A 118 -9.62 5.63 10.63
CA GLY A 118 -8.78 6.52 9.85
C GLY A 118 -7.47 6.86 10.55
N ASN A 119 -7.49 7.33 11.79
CA ASN A 119 -6.27 7.64 12.53
C ASN A 119 -5.39 6.39 12.72
N GLY A 120 -6.01 5.24 12.99
CA GLY A 120 -5.32 3.95 13.06
C GLY A 120 -4.63 3.58 11.74
N LEU A 121 -5.32 3.75 10.61
CA LEU A 121 -4.76 3.53 9.27
C LEU A 121 -3.52 4.39 9.03
N LEU A 122 -3.52 5.66 9.44
CA LEU A 122 -2.37 6.55 9.25
C LEU A 122 -1.13 6.03 9.99
N VAL A 123 -1.29 5.66 11.27
CA VAL A 123 -0.20 5.13 12.09
C VAL A 123 0.29 3.79 11.55
N LEU A 124 -0.63 2.88 11.26
CA LEU A 124 -0.31 1.54 10.77
C LEU A 124 0.34 1.58 9.38
N MET A 125 -0.06 2.52 8.53
CA MET A 125 0.56 2.72 7.20
C MET A 125 2.00 3.20 7.34
N GLY A 126 2.26 4.15 8.25
CA GLY A 126 3.62 4.58 8.58
C GLY A 126 4.49 3.42 9.04
N LEU A 127 3.96 2.57 9.94
CA LEU A 127 4.66 1.37 10.41
C LEU A 127 4.90 0.35 9.29
N HIS A 128 3.90 0.11 8.44
CA HIS A 128 4.02 -0.76 7.28
C HIS A 128 5.12 -0.28 6.33
N LEU A 129 5.17 1.02 6.03
CA LEU A 129 6.20 1.61 5.19
C LEU A 129 7.59 1.48 5.84
N ALA A 130 7.71 1.80 7.14
CA ALA A 130 8.96 1.69 7.87
C ALA A 130 9.51 0.25 7.89
N LEU A 131 8.64 -0.73 8.14
CA LEU A 131 9.03 -2.15 8.10
C LEU A 131 9.48 -2.58 6.70
N ASN A 132 8.92 -1.99 5.64
CA ASN A 132 9.29 -2.29 4.25
C ASN A 132 10.36 -1.35 3.67
N TRP A 133 10.95 -0.46 4.48
CA TRP A 133 11.87 0.59 4.00
C TRP A 133 13.05 0.05 3.18
N GLN A 134 13.65 -1.06 3.61
CA GLN A 134 14.77 -1.67 2.87
C GLN A 134 14.36 -2.10 1.45
N TRP A 135 13.13 -2.59 1.27
CA TRP A 135 12.63 -2.96 -0.06
C TRP A 135 12.44 -1.71 -0.92
N VAL A 136 11.92 -0.63 -0.35
CA VAL A 136 11.74 0.67 -1.04
C VAL A 136 13.08 1.24 -1.51
N VAL A 137 14.08 1.26 -0.63
CA VAL A 137 15.43 1.76 -0.97
C VAL A 137 16.07 0.89 -2.05
N ASN A 138 15.99 -0.43 -1.92
CA ASN A 138 16.52 -1.36 -2.93
C ASN A 138 15.82 -1.19 -4.29
N LEU A 139 14.53 -0.89 -4.28
CA LEU A 139 13.77 -0.60 -5.48
C LEU A 139 14.30 0.67 -6.15
N TRP A 140 14.43 1.76 -5.42
CA TRP A 140 14.99 3.01 -5.93
C TRP A 140 16.40 2.86 -6.47
N ASN A 141 17.28 2.17 -5.74
CA ASN A 141 18.65 1.89 -6.19
C ASN A 141 18.67 1.10 -7.49
N LYS A 142 17.72 0.18 -7.71
CA LYS A 142 17.61 -0.58 -8.95
C LYS A 142 17.19 0.29 -10.13
N TYR A 143 16.28 1.26 -9.93
CA TYR A 143 15.83 2.16 -11.00
C TYR A 143 16.83 3.29 -11.30
N LEU A 144 17.49 3.83 -10.28
CA LEU A 144 18.53 4.85 -10.44
C LEU A 144 19.86 4.24 -10.90
N GLY A 145 20.23 3.06 -10.38
CA GLY A 145 21.44 2.32 -10.76
C GLY A 145 21.33 1.58 -12.10
N ALA A 146 20.13 1.42 -12.65
CA ALA A 146 19.95 0.94 -14.03
C ALA A 146 20.58 1.90 -15.07
N SER A 147 20.83 3.17 -14.73
CA SER A 147 21.63 4.08 -15.58
C SER A 147 23.14 3.79 -15.51
N GLN A 148 23.65 3.20 -14.42
CA GLN A 148 25.07 2.90 -14.25
C GLN A 148 25.51 1.57 -14.87
N GLY A 149 24.56 0.68 -15.20
CA GLY A 149 24.82 -0.57 -15.91
C GLY A 149 25.31 -0.37 -17.34
N ALA A 150 24.84 0.69 -18.01
CA ALA A 150 25.30 1.06 -19.36
C ALA A 150 26.75 1.57 -19.36
N THR A 151 27.16 2.28 -18.30
CA THR A 151 28.51 2.83 -18.17
C THR A 151 29.56 1.75 -17.89
N ARG A 152 29.22 0.70 -17.12
CA ARG A 152 30.16 -0.39 -16.86
C ARG A 152 30.47 -1.21 -18.12
N THR A 153 29.49 -1.49 -18.97
CA THR A 153 29.74 -2.20 -20.24
C THR A 153 30.60 -1.36 -21.20
N ALA A 154 30.41 -0.04 -21.23
CA ALA A 154 31.24 0.87 -22.02
C ALA A 154 32.70 0.95 -21.53
N ILE A 155 32.92 0.90 -20.21
CA ILE A 155 34.27 0.93 -19.61
C ILE A 155 35.04 -0.38 -19.90
N TYR A 156 34.38 -1.54 -19.88
CA TYR A 156 35.02 -2.83 -20.22
C TYR A 156 35.18 -3.08 -21.72
N ALA A 157 34.36 -2.45 -22.58
CA ALA A 157 34.52 -2.50 -24.02
C ALA A 157 35.75 -1.67 -24.48
N ASN A 158 35.92 -0.47 -23.93
CA ASN A 158 37.05 0.41 -24.24
C ASN A 158 38.41 -0.15 -23.76
N SER A 159 38.44 -0.93 -22.66
CA SER A 159 39.68 -1.54 -22.18
C SER A 159 40.15 -2.77 -22.98
N ARG A 160 39.35 -3.27 -23.94
CA ARG A 160 39.72 -4.39 -24.82
C ARG A 160 40.26 -3.95 -26.18
N GLU A 161 40.02 -2.70 -26.57
CA GLU A 161 40.53 -2.13 -27.83
C GLU A 161 41.89 -1.42 -27.64
N ALA A 162 42.33 -1.27 -26.39
CA ALA A 162 43.63 -0.68 -26.01
C ALA A 162 44.74 -1.72 -25.75
N GLN A 163 44.55 -2.96 -26.21
CA GLN A 163 45.54 -4.05 -26.21
C GLN A 163 45.71 -4.58 -27.63
#